data_AF-A0A3R7AT63-F1
#
_entry.id   AF-A0A3R7AT63-F1
#
_cell.length_a   1.000
_cell.length_b   1.000
_cell.length_c   1.000
_cell.angle_alpha   90.00
_cell.angle_beta   90.00
_cell.angle_gamma   90.00
#
_symmetry.space_group_name_H-M   'P 1'
#
loop_
_entity.id
_entity.type
_entity.pdbx_description
1 polymer ?
#
loop_
_entity_poly.entity_id
_entity_poly.type
_entity_poly.pdbx_seq_one_letter_code
_entity_poly.pdbx_strand_id
1 'polypeptide(L)'
;MTVSPTKHNQELTTASSSGPVHASVLQSGNEAALVSAKARCESQMIAKDFQGAYATIVECIKDAVGVYGKSALSLVPYYLCMAEVGLELSHMNQVEEVLALCIWNIVKAAEDDAANEPKTLVHRAVVCKLFGRYHCECEQFDEAVKQAANGAYYASVIHGPEHIQTSTLYFTLGAIFQKMFRTEEALGMYDKVVEIWYKHLAAATRRQRGSHDDDDDDGGRDVVGASNGTIHPGPSSTLPAHAAKDTASPHTERIYHEGLAMLKQVLSTRAKVQLICQ
;
A
#
# COMPACT_ATOMS: atom_id res chain seq x y z
N MET A 1 35.91 -78.92 8.22
CA MET A 1 35.38 -77.80 9.03
C MET A 1 34.96 -76.71 8.04
N THR A 2 33.72 -76.73 7.54
CA THR A 2 32.53 -76.04 8.10
C THR A 2 32.69 -74.51 8.06
N VAL A 3 31.83 -73.63 7.51
CA VAL A 3 30.44 -73.64 7.03
C VAL A 3 30.24 -72.22 6.38
N SER A 4 29.56 -72.08 5.23
CA SER A 4 28.92 -70.82 4.73
C SER A 4 27.65 -70.51 5.59
N PRO A 5 26.88 -69.38 5.55
CA PRO A 5 26.53 -68.57 4.36
C PRO A 5 26.03 -67.10 4.60
N THR A 6 25.41 -66.50 3.54
CA THR A 6 24.32 -65.47 3.55
C THR A 6 24.66 -64.01 3.92
N LYS A 7 24.08 -62.94 3.34
CA LYS A 7 22.84 -62.73 2.55
C LYS A 7 22.92 -61.35 1.85
N HIS A 8 22.13 -61.20 0.77
CA HIS A 8 21.71 -59.95 0.12
C HIS A 8 21.52 -58.77 1.09
N ASN A 9 21.90 -57.56 0.65
CA ASN A 9 20.92 -56.49 0.69
C ASN A 9 21.07 -55.52 -0.49
N GLN A 10 19.92 -55.32 -1.12
CA GLN A 10 19.66 -54.54 -2.31
C GLN A 10 19.28 -53.14 -1.79
N GLU A 11 20.17 -52.16 -1.90
CA GLU A 11 19.79 -50.77 -1.61
C GLU A 11 18.90 -50.28 -2.76
N LEU A 12 17.59 -50.33 -2.49
CA LEU A 12 16.58 -49.54 -3.15
C LEU A 12 17.05 -48.08 -3.16
N THR A 13 17.52 -47.64 -4.31
CA THR A 13 17.46 -46.22 -4.67
C THR A 13 15.98 -45.85 -4.76
N THR A 14 15.40 -45.38 -3.66
CA THR A 14 14.16 -44.62 -3.68
C THR A 14 14.47 -43.28 -4.32
N ALA A 15 14.44 -43.26 -5.65
CA ALA A 15 14.31 -42.04 -6.41
C ALA A 15 13.00 -41.37 -5.97
N SER A 16 13.10 -40.45 -5.02
CA SER A 16 12.07 -39.45 -4.74
C SER A 16 11.92 -38.61 -5.98
N SER A 17 11.05 -39.07 -6.88
CA SER A 17 10.54 -38.30 -8.02
C SER A 17 9.58 -37.22 -7.51
N SER A 18 10.09 -36.32 -6.66
CA SER A 18 9.47 -35.02 -6.48
C SER A 18 9.72 -34.24 -7.76
N GLY A 19 8.87 -34.46 -8.76
CA GLY A 19 8.96 -33.79 -10.04
C GLY A 19 8.92 -32.26 -9.89
N PRO A 20 9.46 -31.50 -10.86
CA PRO A 20 9.51 -30.04 -10.83
C PRO A 20 8.13 -29.39 -10.63
N VAL A 21 7.06 -30.10 -11.00
CA VAL A 21 5.66 -29.66 -10.83
C VAL A 21 5.24 -29.63 -9.36
N HIS A 22 5.62 -30.61 -8.52
CA HIS A 22 5.25 -30.63 -7.09
C HIS A 22 6.00 -29.55 -6.30
N ALA A 23 7.28 -29.33 -6.63
CA ALA A 23 8.08 -28.24 -6.04
C ALA A 23 7.53 -26.85 -6.42
N SER A 24 7.15 -26.66 -7.69
CA SER A 24 6.55 -25.42 -8.18
C SER A 24 5.17 -25.14 -7.56
N VAL A 25 4.33 -26.16 -7.39
CA VAL A 25 3.01 -26.01 -6.75
C VAL A 25 3.16 -25.66 -5.26
N LEU A 26 4.06 -26.33 -4.53
CA LEU A 26 4.34 -26.01 -3.13
C LEU A 26 4.88 -24.58 -2.96
N GLN A 27 5.77 -24.15 -3.86
CA GLN A 27 6.29 -22.78 -3.86
C GLN A 27 5.18 -21.76 -4.09
N SER A 28 4.30 -21.99 -5.06
CA SER A 28 3.16 -21.09 -5.33
C SER A 28 2.17 -21.01 -4.15
N GLY A 29 1.95 -22.12 -3.45
CA GLY A 29 1.11 -22.15 -2.24
C GLY A 29 1.72 -21.36 -1.08
N ASN A 30 3.03 -21.49 -0.89
CA ASN A 30 3.76 -20.74 0.14
C ASN A 30 3.75 -19.23 -0.15
N GLU A 31 3.95 -18.82 -1.40
CA GLU A 31 3.87 -17.40 -1.81
C GLU A 31 2.46 -16.82 -1.59
N ALA A 32 1.40 -17.57 -1.91
CA ALA A 32 0.03 -17.14 -1.66
C ALA A 32 -0.28 -16.96 -0.16
N ALA A 33 0.27 -17.83 0.69
CA ALA A 33 0.15 -17.71 2.14
C ALA A 33 0.86 -16.44 2.66
N LEU A 34 2.04 -16.12 2.14
CA LEU A 34 2.78 -14.89 2.48
C LEU A 34 2.01 -13.64 2.07
N VAL A 35 1.45 -13.61 0.85
CA VAL A 35 0.62 -12.49 0.38
C VAL A 35 -0.59 -12.29 1.29
N SER A 36 -1.26 -13.38 1.68
CA SER A 36 -2.40 -13.33 2.61
C SER A 36 -2.01 -12.84 4.00
N ALA A 37 -0.83 -13.24 4.49
CA ALA A 37 -0.31 -12.81 5.77
C ALA A 37 0.04 -11.31 5.80
N LYS A 38 0.64 -10.80 4.71
CA LYS A 38 0.88 -9.36 4.54
C LYS A 38 -0.44 -8.60 4.49
N ALA A 39 -1.43 -9.06 3.74
CA ALA A 39 -2.75 -8.40 3.67
C ALA A 39 -3.41 -8.32 5.05
N ARG A 40 -3.32 -9.39 5.86
CA ARG A 40 -3.77 -9.38 7.25
C ARG A 40 -3.04 -8.34 8.11
N CYS A 41 -1.71 -8.20 7.96
CA CYS A 41 -0.95 -7.15 8.63
C CYS A 41 -1.52 -5.77 8.29
N GLU A 42 -1.74 -5.49 7.00
CA GLU A 42 -2.28 -4.22 6.51
C GLU A 42 -3.69 -3.95 7.07
N SER A 43 -4.55 -4.96 7.15
CA SER A 43 -5.87 -4.83 7.79
C SER A 43 -5.75 -4.51 9.29
N GLN A 44 -4.82 -5.12 10.01
CA GLN A 44 -4.57 -4.80 11.43
C GLN A 44 -4.08 -3.35 11.60
N MET A 45 -3.23 -2.87 10.70
CA MET A 45 -2.78 -1.47 10.68
C MET A 45 -3.94 -0.50 10.46
N ILE A 46 -4.85 -0.80 9.52
CA ILE A 46 -6.06 0.01 9.28
C ILE A 46 -6.93 0.04 10.54
N ALA A 47 -7.03 -1.08 11.26
CA ALA A 47 -7.73 -1.19 12.54
C ALA A 47 -6.97 -0.56 13.73
N LYS A 48 -5.76 -0.03 13.50
CA LYS A 48 -4.83 0.51 14.52
C LYS A 48 -4.37 -0.50 15.58
N ASP A 49 -4.46 -1.79 15.27
CA ASP A 49 -3.85 -2.86 16.07
C ASP A 49 -2.38 -3.06 15.66
N PHE A 50 -1.54 -2.09 16.05
CA PHE A 50 -0.13 -2.09 15.64
C PHE A 50 0.69 -3.21 16.31
N GLN A 51 0.32 -3.62 17.53
CA GLN A 51 0.99 -4.73 18.22
C GLN A 51 0.68 -6.08 17.55
N GLY A 52 -0.59 -6.32 17.19
CA GLY A 52 -0.96 -7.50 16.42
C GLY A 52 -0.38 -7.49 15.01
N ALA A 53 -0.36 -6.33 14.34
CA ALA A 53 0.29 -6.18 13.04
C ALA A 53 1.79 -6.50 13.09
N TYR A 54 2.47 -6.07 14.16
CA TYR A 54 3.89 -6.32 14.38
C TYR A 54 4.19 -7.80 14.57
N ALA A 55 3.42 -8.49 15.42
CA ALA A 55 3.57 -9.94 15.60
C ALA A 55 3.35 -10.69 14.28
N THR A 56 2.30 -10.33 13.53
CA THR A 56 2.01 -10.88 12.21
C THR A 56 3.19 -10.73 11.24
N ILE A 57 3.75 -9.53 11.10
CA ILE A 57 4.76 -9.25 10.07
C ILE A 57 6.11 -9.87 10.39
N VAL A 58 6.47 -9.96 11.68
CA VAL A 58 7.71 -10.62 12.12
C VAL A 58 7.69 -12.11 11.75
N GLU A 59 6.60 -12.83 12.01
CA GLU A 59 6.49 -14.23 11.59
C GLU A 59 6.46 -14.35 10.06
N CYS A 60 5.71 -13.49 9.37
CA CYS A 60 5.65 -13.49 7.90
C CYS A 60 7.02 -13.29 7.24
N ILE A 61 7.89 -12.48 7.83
CA ILE A 61 9.26 -12.25 7.31
C ILE A 61 10.13 -13.49 7.49
N LYS A 62 10.03 -14.21 8.61
CA LYS A 62 10.78 -15.46 8.81
C LYS A 62 10.46 -16.48 7.71
N ASP A 63 9.17 -16.62 7.41
CA ASP A 63 8.68 -17.50 6.35
C ASP A 63 9.13 -16.99 4.96
N ALA A 64 9.01 -15.68 4.70
CA ALA A 64 9.40 -15.06 3.43
C ALA A 64 10.90 -15.22 3.14
N VAL A 65 11.76 -15.09 4.16
CA VAL A 65 13.21 -15.34 4.02
C VAL A 65 13.48 -16.81 3.64
N GLY A 66 12.69 -17.74 4.17
CA GLY A 66 12.78 -19.17 3.82
C GLY A 66 12.36 -19.47 2.38
N VAL A 67 11.36 -18.76 1.86
CA VAL A 67 10.82 -18.97 0.50
C VAL A 67 11.66 -18.26 -0.57
N TYR A 68 11.97 -16.98 -0.38
CA TYR A 68 12.62 -16.15 -1.40
C TYR A 68 14.15 -16.13 -1.28
N GLY A 69 14.68 -16.40 -0.09
CA GLY A 69 16.08 -16.14 0.24
C GLY A 69 16.34 -14.70 0.71
N LYS A 70 17.50 -14.49 1.34
CA LYS A 70 17.83 -13.26 2.08
C LYS A 70 17.96 -12.00 1.20
N SER A 71 18.30 -12.16 -0.08
CA SER A 71 18.64 -11.05 -0.97
C SER A 71 17.61 -10.76 -2.06
N ALA A 72 16.43 -11.39 -1.99
CA ALA A 72 15.44 -11.28 -3.05
C ALA A 72 14.70 -9.93 -3.03
N LEU A 73 14.37 -9.42 -4.21
CA LEU A 73 13.53 -8.22 -4.35
C LEU A 73 12.11 -8.47 -3.80
N SER A 74 11.59 -9.69 -3.93
CA SER A 74 10.27 -10.10 -3.43
C SER A 74 10.13 -9.99 -1.91
N LEU A 75 11.24 -9.86 -1.17
CA LEU A 75 11.23 -9.70 0.28
C LEU A 75 10.97 -8.23 0.72
N VAL A 76 11.27 -7.26 -0.14
CA VAL A 76 11.18 -5.82 0.16
C VAL A 76 9.78 -5.38 0.61
N PRO A 77 8.65 -5.81 0.00
CA PRO A 77 7.32 -5.46 0.47
C PRO A 77 7.03 -5.83 1.93
N TYR A 78 7.64 -6.89 2.44
CA TYR A 78 7.46 -7.36 3.82
C TYR A 78 8.29 -6.52 4.79
N TYR A 79 9.53 -6.22 4.44
CA TYR A 79 10.37 -5.29 5.21
C TYR A 79 9.76 -3.89 5.26
N LEU A 80 9.21 -3.37 4.15
CA LEU A 80 8.52 -2.09 4.13
C LEU A 80 7.30 -2.07 5.07
N CYS A 81 6.52 -3.15 5.10
CA CYS A 81 5.40 -3.30 6.04
C CYS A 81 5.87 -3.31 7.49
N MET A 82 6.97 -4.00 7.79
CA MET A 82 7.56 -4.03 9.13
C MET A 82 8.10 -2.66 9.57
N ALA A 83 8.78 -1.94 8.67
CA ALA A 83 9.25 -0.58 8.95
C ALA A 83 8.08 0.37 9.21
N GLU A 84 6.99 0.25 8.45
CA GLU A 84 5.78 1.06 8.65
C GLU A 84 5.14 0.80 10.03
N VAL A 85 4.97 -0.47 10.42
CA VAL A 85 4.48 -0.82 11.76
C VAL A 85 5.46 -0.35 12.85
N GLY A 86 6.76 -0.49 12.63
CA GLY A 86 7.80 -0.05 13.55
C GLY A 86 7.77 1.46 13.80
N LEU A 87 7.46 2.27 12.77
CA LEU A 87 7.26 3.71 12.93
C LEU A 87 6.07 4.02 13.84
N GLU A 88 4.93 3.35 13.65
CA GLU A 88 3.74 3.54 14.49
C GLU A 88 3.99 3.11 15.95
N LEU A 89 4.88 2.14 16.18
CA LEU A 89 5.28 1.67 17.51
C LEU A 89 6.49 2.41 18.09
N SER A 90 7.06 3.37 17.37
CA SER A 90 8.30 4.08 17.76
C SER A 90 9.53 3.17 17.95
N HIS A 91 9.61 2.04 17.24
CA HIS A 91 10.76 1.12 17.26
C HIS A 91 11.91 1.62 16.35
N MET A 92 12.44 2.82 16.61
CA MET A 92 13.31 3.55 15.67
C MET A 92 14.56 2.77 15.23
N ASN A 93 15.28 2.14 16.16
CA ASN A 93 16.49 1.36 15.82
C ASN A 93 16.20 0.25 14.81
N GLN A 94 15.09 -0.46 15.00
CA GLN A 94 14.66 -1.50 14.08
C GLN A 94 14.22 -0.94 12.73
N VAL A 95 13.50 0.18 12.73
CA VAL A 95 13.06 0.82 11.49
C VAL A 95 14.26 1.14 10.61
N GLU A 96 15.30 1.75 11.17
CA GLU A 96 16.54 2.05 10.45
C GLU A 96 17.19 0.80 9.85
N GLU A 97 17.37 -0.25 10.65
CA GLU A 97 17.94 -1.53 10.22
C GLU A 97 17.13 -2.16 9.07
N VAL A 98 15.80 -2.22 9.22
CA VAL A 98 14.90 -2.83 8.22
C VAL A 98 14.87 -2.01 6.93
N LEU A 99 14.91 -0.68 7.01
CA LEU A 99 14.98 0.17 5.83
C LEU A 99 16.35 0.05 5.13
N ALA A 100 17.44 -0.11 5.87
CA ALA A 100 18.76 -0.41 5.29
C ALA A 100 18.76 -1.77 4.54
N LEU A 101 18.10 -2.80 5.10
CA LEU A 101 17.89 -4.07 4.40
C LEU A 101 17.10 -3.89 3.10
N CYS A 102 16.03 -3.08 3.10
CA CYS A 102 15.29 -2.77 1.88
C CYS A 102 16.19 -2.17 0.79
N ILE A 103 17.03 -1.18 1.14
CA ILE A 103 17.96 -0.56 0.19
C ILE A 103 18.93 -1.61 -0.36
N TRP A 104 19.48 -2.46 0.50
CA TRP A 104 20.44 -3.49 0.08
C TRP A 104 19.81 -4.46 -0.92
N ASN A 105 18.61 -5.00 -0.64
CA ASN A 105 17.89 -5.87 -1.58
C ASN A 105 17.57 -5.17 -2.91
N ILE A 106 17.21 -3.89 -2.87
CA ILE A 106 16.93 -3.08 -4.07
C ILE A 106 18.19 -2.89 -4.93
N VAL A 107 19.32 -2.55 -4.30
CA VAL A 107 20.59 -2.35 -4.99
C VAL A 107 21.08 -3.67 -5.59
N LYS A 108 21.00 -4.77 -4.84
CA LYS A 108 21.36 -6.10 -5.33
C LYS A 108 20.54 -6.50 -6.56
N ALA A 109 19.23 -6.31 -6.51
CA ALA A 109 18.36 -6.61 -7.65
C ALA A 109 18.68 -5.76 -8.89
N ALA A 110 19.12 -4.51 -8.70
CA ALA A 110 19.49 -3.62 -9.80
C ALA A 110 20.87 -3.95 -10.41
N GLU A 111 21.80 -4.47 -9.62
CA GLU A 111 23.09 -4.97 -10.11
C GLU A 111 22.93 -6.22 -10.98
N ASP A 112 22.04 -7.13 -10.56
CA ASP A 112 21.84 -8.42 -11.23
C ASP A 112 20.96 -8.34 -12.48
N ASP A 113 20.04 -7.36 -12.56
CA ASP A 113 19.09 -7.24 -13.67
C ASP A 113 18.63 -5.79 -13.89
N ALA A 114 19.28 -5.10 -14.84
CA ALA A 114 18.93 -3.74 -15.24
C ALA A 114 17.48 -3.61 -15.76
N ALA A 115 16.86 -4.68 -16.27
CA ALA A 115 15.47 -4.63 -16.73
C ALA A 115 14.48 -4.48 -15.56
N ASN A 116 14.90 -4.71 -14.31
CA ASN A 116 14.08 -4.49 -13.12
C ASN A 116 14.08 -3.04 -12.64
N GLU A 117 14.77 -2.11 -13.30
CA GLU A 117 14.82 -0.70 -12.91
C GLU A 117 13.42 -0.11 -12.63
N PRO A 118 12.40 -0.27 -13.50
CA PRO A 118 11.03 0.21 -13.20
C PRO A 118 10.39 -0.43 -11.96
N LYS A 119 10.64 -1.72 -11.71
CA LYS A 119 10.11 -2.42 -10.52
C LYS A 119 10.81 -1.94 -9.24
N THR A 120 12.12 -1.70 -9.31
CA THR A 120 12.87 -1.17 -8.16
C THR A 120 12.45 0.25 -7.81
N LEU A 121 12.05 1.07 -8.78
CA LEU A 121 11.59 2.44 -8.54
C LEU A 121 10.39 2.49 -7.59
N VAL A 122 9.44 1.55 -7.72
CA VAL A 122 8.29 1.45 -6.81
C VAL A 122 8.75 1.26 -5.37
N HIS A 123 9.70 0.35 -5.15
CA HIS A 123 10.26 0.12 -3.83
C HIS A 123 11.09 1.31 -3.33
N ARG A 124 11.89 1.95 -4.20
CA ARG A 124 12.66 3.16 -3.85
C ARG A 124 11.75 4.28 -3.40
N ALA A 125 10.63 4.52 -4.07
CA ALA A 125 9.67 5.55 -3.68
C ALA A 125 9.15 5.32 -2.26
N VAL A 126 8.74 4.08 -1.93
CA VAL A 126 8.20 3.75 -0.61
C VAL A 126 9.29 3.74 0.46
N VAL A 127 10.48 3.21 0.18
CA VAL A 127 11.65 3.28 1.09
C VAL A 127 11.97 4.73 1.44
N CYS A 128 12.05 5.62 0.44
CA CYS A 128 12.28 7.03 0.64
C CYS A 128 11.17 7.70 1.46
N LYS A 129 9.90 7.33 1.24
CA LYS A 129 8.78 7.78 2.09
C LYS A 129 9.02 7.43 3.56
N LEU A 130 9.37 6.18 3.85
CA LEU A 130 9.56 5.70 5.22
C LEU A 130 10.82 6.26 5.87
N PHE A 131 11.93 6.40 5.14
CA PHE A 131 13.12 7.13 5.64
C PHE A 131 12.80 8.60 5.92
N GLY A 132 12.02 9.26 5.07
CA GLY A 132 11.56 10.63 5.31
C GLY A 132 10.81 10.75 6.63
N ARG A 133 9.89 9.81 6.91
CA ARG A 133 9.19 9.74 8.19
C ARG A 133 10.13 9.43 9.36
N TYR A 134 11.00 8.43 9.23
CA TYR A 134 11.97 8.04 10.25
C TYR A 134 12.87 9.22 10.66
N HIS A 135 13.52 9.87 9.70
CA HIS A 135 14.38 11.03 9.98
C HIS A 135 13.59 12.20 10.58
N CYS A 136 12.32 12.36 10.22
CA CYS A 136 11.44 13.36 10.82
C CYS A 136 11.12 13.06 12.29
N GLU A 137 10.94 11.79 12.66
CA GLU A 137 10.82 11.39 14.07
C GLU A 137 12.12 11.57 14.85
N CYS A 138 13.28 11.42 14.18
CA CYS A 138 14.59 11.69 14.75
C CYS A 138 15.00 13.18 14.72
N GLU A 139 14.10 14.09 14.31
CA GLU A 139 14.37 15.54 14.13
C GLU A 139 15.54 15.87 13.17
N GLN A 140 15.89 14.93 12.29
CA GLN A 140 16.89 15.09 11.24
C GLN A 140 16.22 15.63 9.96
N PHE A 141 15.73 16.87 10.05
CA PHE A 141 14.82 17.43 9.04
C PHE A 141 15.42 17.55 7.64
N ASP A 142 16.71 17.87 7.51
CA ASP A 142 17.36 18.00 6.21
C ASP A 142 17.35 16.67 5.44
N GLU A 143 17.69 15.56 6.11
CA GLU A 143 17.64 14.23 5.50
C GLU A 143 16.19 13.79 5.29
N ALA A 144 15.27 14.12 6.21
CA ALA A 144 13.85 13.84 6.05
C ALA A 144 13.27 14.45 4.76
N VAL A 145 13.52 15.75 4.53
CA VAL A 145 13.07 16.46 3.33
C VAL A 145 13.70 15.86 2.08
N LYS A 146 15.02 15.60 2.10
CA LYS A 146 15.72 15.00 0.96
C LYS A 146 15.15 13.64 0.59
N GLN A 147 14.91 12.77 1.57
CA GLN A 147 14.34 11.45 1.33
C GLN A 147 12.92 11.55 0.79
N ALA A 148 12.05 12.36 1.40
CA ALA A 148 10.68 12.53 0.92
C ALA A 148 10.62 13.16 -0.48
N ALA A 149 11.50 14.11 -0.81
CA ALA A 149 11.59 14.71 -2.15
C ALA A 149 12.06 13.70 -3.20
N ASN A 150 13.09 12.90 -2.90
CA ASN A 150 13.53 11.80 -3.78
C ASN A 150 12.41 10.78 -4.00
N GLY A 151 11.68 10.43 -2.94
CA GLY A 151 10.51 9.56 -3.03
C GLY A 151 9.42 10.13 -3.93
N ALA A 152 9.13 11.44 -3.83
CA ALA A 152 8.16 12.12 -4.69
C ALA A 152 8.60 12.08 -6.15
N TYR A 153 9.88 12.29 -6.44
CA TYR A 153 10.44 12.14 -7.78
C TYR A 153 10.22 10.73 -8.32
N TYR A 154 10.63 9.68 -7.59
CA TYR A 154 10.43 8.30 -8.04
C TYR A 154 8.96 7.96 -8.27
N ALA A 155 8.07 8.34 -7.33
CA ALA A 155 6.64 8.13 -7.49
C ALA A 155 6.07 8.87 -8.73
N SER A 156 6.55 10.07 -9.00
CA SER A 156 6.13 10.85 -10.17
C SER A 156 6.58 10.23 -11.50
N VAL A 157 7.74 9.58 -11.54
CA VAL A 157 8.23 8.85 -12.73
C VAL A 157 7.35 7.63 -13.00
N ILE A 158 6.91 6.93 -11.95
CA ILE A 158 6.11 5.69 -12.09
C ILE A 158 4.64 6.00 -12.41
N HIS A 159 4.05 6.95 -11.71
CA HIS A 159 2.59 7.16 -11.72
C HIS A 159 2.16 8.49 -12.33
N GLY A 160 3.10 9.43 -12.51
CA GLY A 160 2.81 10.82 -12.83
C GLY A 160 2.75 11.72 -11.59
N PRO A 161 3.03 13.02 -11.73
CA PRO A 161 3.10 13.97 -10.61
C PRO A 161 1.75 14.28 -9.96
N GLU A 162 0.63 14.07 -10.66
CA GLU A 162 -0.74 14.30 -10.15
C GLU A 162 -1.48 13.01 -9.77
N HIS A 163 -0.75 11.91 -9.51
CA HIS A 163 -1.35 10.65 -9.12
C HIS A 163 -1.55 10.54 -7.60
N ILE A 164 -2.60 9.82 -7.16
CA ILE A 164 -2.91 9.63 -5.73
C ILE A 164 -1.77 8.95 -4.96
N GLN A 165 -1.02 8.05 -5.59
CA GLN A 165 0.14 7.41 -4.94
C GLN A 165 1.30 8.40 -4.76
N THR A 166 1.56 9.27 -5.75
CA THR A 166 2.55 10.36 -5.65
C THR A 166 2.15 11.36 -4.55
N SER A 167 0.85 11.61 -4.36
CA SER A 167 0.37 12.52 -3.32
C SER A 167 0.75 12.09 -1.89
N THR A 168 0.99 10.80 -1.64
CA THR A 168 1.43 10.31 -0.32
C THR A 168 2.80 10.87 0.08
N LEU A 169 3.67 11.15 -0.90
CA LEU A 169 4.99 11.75 -0.67
C LEU A 169 4.89 13.26 -0.47
N TYR A 170 3.99 13.95 -1.17
CA TYR A 170 3.71 15.36 -0.88
C TYR A 170 3.13 15.54 0.52
N PHE A 171 2.23 14.64 0.94
CA PHE A 171 1.74 14.63 2.31
C PHE A 171 2.88 14.43 3.32
N THR A 172 3.82 13.52 3.04
CA THR A 172 5.01 13.30 3.88
C THR A 172 5.86 14.57 3.98
N LEU A 173 6.12 15.27 2.86
CA LEU A 173 6.81 16.58 2.86
C LEU A 173 6.05 17.62 3.70
N GLY A 174 4.72 17.70 3.55
CA GLY A 174 3.89 18.60 4.34
C GLY A 174 3.98 18.33 5.84
N ALA A 175 3.96 17.06 6.25
CA ALA A 175 4.12 16.64 7.64
C ALA A 175 5.51 17.01 8.19
N ILE A 176 6.57 16.85 7.39
CA ILE A 176 7.94 17.25 7.76
C ILE A 176 8.02 18.76 7.96
N PHE A 177 7.52 19.56 6.99
CA PHE A 177 7.50 21.03 7.13
C PHE A 177 6.67 21.49 8.32
N GLN A 178 5.57 20.80 8.62
CA GLN A 178 4.77 21.08 9.81
C GLN A 178 5.58 20.86 11.10
N LYS A 179 6.36 19.77 11.22
CA LYS A 179 7.26 19.56 12.37
C LYS A 179 8.39 20.59 12.44
N MET A 180 8.83 21.13 11.31
CA MET A 180 9.78 22.24 11.24
C MET A 180 9.18 23.61 11.56
N PHE A 181 7.88 23.70 11.89
CA PHE A 181 7.12 24.95 12.01
C PHE A 181 7.07 25.82 10.75
N ARG A 182 7.40 25.24 9.59
CA ARG A 182 7.34 25.86 8.26
C ARG A 182 5.94 25.75 7.69
N THR A 183 5.04 26.55 8.26
CA THR A 183 3.59 26.40 8.08
C THR A 183 3.13 26.67 6.66
N GLU A 184 3.69 27.68 5.98
CA GLU A 184 3.31 28.02 4.61
C GLU A 184 3.68 26.90 3.63
N GLU A 185 4.88 26.34 3.75
CA GLU A 185 5.33 25.22 2.93
C GLU A 185 4.53 23.95 3.21
N ALA A 186 4.19 23.69 4.48
CA ALA A 186 3.31 22.59 4.85
C ALA A 186 1.93 22.73 4.19
N LEU A 187 1.32 23.91 4.27
CA LEU A 187 0.03 24.19 3.65
C LEU A 187 0.11 24.05 2.13
N GLY A 188 1.15 24.56 1.48
CA GLY A 188 1.34 24.39 0.03
C GLY A 188 1.38 22.93 -0.40
N MET A 189 2.06 22.06 0.36
CA MET A 189 2.06 20.61 0.11
C MET A 189 0.67 19.99 0.32
N TYR A 190 -0.01 20.36 1.40
CA TYR A 190 -1.35 19.86 1.71
C TYR A 190 -2.40 20.30 0.70
N ASP A 191 -2.31 21.53 0.18
CA ASP A 191 -3.14 22.03 -0.91
C ASP A 191 -2.99 21.16 -2.15
N LYS A 192 -1.75 20.78 -2.51
CA LYS A 192 -1.48 19.90 -3.65
C LYS A 192 -2.07 18.51 -3.46
N VAL A 193 -2.01 17.96 -2.24
CA VAL A 193 -2.66 16.67 -1.90
C VAL A 193 -4.17 16.75 -2.11
N VAL A 194 -4.82 17.78 -1.57
CA VAL A 194 -6.28 17.97 -1.71
C VAL A 194 -6.68 18.12 -3.17
N GLU A 195 -5.93 18.89 -3.95
CA GLU A 195 -6.16 19.08 -5.38
C GLU A 195 -6.14 17.76 -6.16
N ILE A 196 -5.12 16.92 -5.92
CA ILE A 196 -4.97 15.61 -6.57
C ILE A 196 -6.15 14.70 -6.25
N TRP A 197 -6.49 14.59 -4.96
CA TRP A 197 -7.61 13.75 -4.53
C TRP A 197 -8.96 14.25 -5.07
N TYR A 198 -9.18 15.57 -5.10
CA TYR A 198 -10.37 16.17 -5.69
C TYR A 198 -10.51 15.80 -7.16
N LYS A 199 -9.45 15.99 -7.96
CA LYS A 199 -9.44 15.64 -9.39
C LYS A 199 -9.73 14.16 -9.61
N HIS A 200 -9.09 13.28 -8.82
CA HIS A 200 -9.25 11.82 -8.90
C HIS A 200 -10.70 11.40 -8.61
N LEU A 201 -11.26 11.85 -7.49
CA LEU A 201 -12.62 11.52 -7.07
C LEU A 201 -13.66 12.08 -8.03
N ALA A 202 -13.51 13.34 -8.48
CA ALA A 202 -14.42 13.94 -9.44
C ALA A 202 -14.44 13.18 -10.77
N ALA A 203 -13.27 12.69 -11.23
CA ALA A 203 -13.19 11.85 -12.41
C ALA A 203 -13.83 10.47 -12.20
N ALA A 204 -13.64 9.85 -11.02
CA ALA A 204 -14.28 8.57 -10.68
C ALA A 204 -15.81 8.69 -10.67
N THR A 205 -16.36 9.74 -10.06
CA THR A 205 -17.81 9.98 -10.02
C THR A 205 -18.41 10.24 -11.41
N ARG A 206 -17.70 10.98 -12.29
CA ARG A 206 -18.17 11.19 -13.68
C ARG A 206 -18.27 9.89 -14.47
N ARG A 207 -17.29 9.00 -14.32
CA ARG A 207 -17.30 7.68 -15.00
C ARG A 207 -18.48 6.82 -14.56
N GLN A 208 -18.83 6.85 -13.27
CA GLN A 208 -19.98 6.10 -12.74
C GLN A 208 -21.33 6.63 -13.25
N ARG A 209 -21.43 7.94 -13.54
CA ARG A 209 -22.67 8.53 -14.06
C ARG A 209 -22.83 8.30 -15.57
N GLY A 210 -21.74 8.38 -16.33
CA GLY A 210 -21.78 8.12 -17.77
C GLY A 210 -22.08 6.67 -18.17
N SER A 211 -21.97 5.70 -17.25
CA SER A 211 -22.37 4.31 -17.51
C SER A 211 -23.85 4.02 -17.22
N HIS A 212 -24.62 5.03 -16.77
CA HIS A 212 -26.05 4.88 -16.45
C HIS A 212 -26.97 5.47 -17.52
N ASP A 213 -26.42 6.20 -18.52
CA ASP A 213 -27.18 6.94 -19.52
C ASP A 213 -27.27 6.20 -20.89
N ASP A 214 -26.74 4.97 -21.00
CA ASP A 214 -26.72 4.18 -22.26
C ASP A 214 -27.79 3.04 -22.32
N ASP A 215 -28.68 2.92 -21.34
CA ASP A 215 -29.70 1.85 -21.27
C ASP A 215 -31.14 2.28 -21.63
N ASP A 216 -31.37 3.53 -22.05
CA ASP A 216 -32.71 4.06 -22.39
C ASP A 216 -32.93 4.29 -23.90
N ASP A 217 -32.56 3.34 -24.75
CA ASP A 217 -33.03 3.30 -26.16
C ASP A 217 -33.44 1.88 -26.59
N ASP A 218 -34.63 1.44 -26.17
CA ASP A 218 -35.48 0.60 -27.02
C ASP A 218 -36.96 0.65 -26.56
N GLY A 219 -37.86 0.81 -27.54
CA GLY A 219 -39.26 0.40 -27.39
C GLY A 219 -40.29 1.51 -27.19
N GLY A 220 -40.60 2.25 -28.25
CA GLY A 220 -41.80 3.08 -28.30
C GLY A 220 -43.10 2.29 -28.14
N ARG A 221 -44.08 2.89 -27.45
CA ARG A 221 -45.51 2.85 -27.81
C ARG A 221 -46.35 3.81 -26.96
N ASP A 222 -47.17 4.59 -27.66
CA ASP A 222 -48.22 5.45 -27.14
C ASP A 222 -49.20 4.72 -26.19
N VAL A 223 -49.72 5.41 -25.17
CA VAL A 223 -51.18 5.56 -24.87
C VAL A 223 -51.41 6.70 -23.86
N VAL A 224 -52.42 7.50 -24.20
CA VAL A 224 -53.06 8.65 -23.55
C VAL A 224 -53.63 8.35 -22.16
N GLY A 225 -53.59 9.30 -21.20
CA GLY A 225 -54.40 9.25 -19.99
C GLY A 225 -54.14 10.40 -19.00
N ALA A 226 -55.22 11.02 -18.52
CA ALA A 226 -55.24 12.34 -17.90
C ALA A 226 -55.03 12.38 -16.37
N SER A 227 -54.68 13.59 -15.89
CA SER A 227 -55.08 14.26 -14.62
C SER A 227 -54.77 13.59 -13.27
N ASN A 228 -53.99 14.26 -12.42
CA ASN A 228 -54.44 15.15 -11.32
C ASN A 228 -53.36 15.23 -10.22
N GLY A 229 -53.17 16.42 -9.63
CA GLY A 229 -52.03 16.74 -8.76
C GLY A 229 -52.11 16.21 -7.33
N THR A 230 -51.00 16.32 -6.60
CA THR A 230 -50.91 16.65 -5.16
C THR A 230 -49.45 16.99 -4.82
N ILE A 231 -49.25 18.15 -4.20
CA ILE A 231 -48.00 18.60 -3.56
C ILE A 231 -48.05 18.16 -2.09
N HIS A 232 -47.02 17.48 -1.58
CA HIS A 232 -46.50 17.64 -0.21
C HIS A 232 -45.19 16.84 0.04
N PRO A 233 -44.46 17.06 1.16
CA PRO A 233 -43.04 17.35 1.20
C PRO A 233 -42.17 16.11 1.48
N GLY A 234 -40.85 16.23 1.22
CA GLY A 234 -39.93 15.10 1.21
C GLY A 234 -39.63 14.46 2.57
N PRO A 235 -38.75 13.45 2.56
CA PRO A 235 -37.94 13.15 3.73
C PRO A 235 -36.44 13.09 3.42
N SER A 236 -35.69 13.60 4.39
CA SER A 236 -34.44 13.04 4.89
C SER A 236 -33.29 12.78 3.91
N SER A 237 -32.26 13.59 4.09
CA SER A 237 -30.87 13.29 3.76
C SER A 237 -30.41 11.98 4.42
N THR A 238 -30.48 10.90 3.67
CA THR A 238 -29.64 9.72 3.91
C THR A 238 -28.89 9.43 2.62
N LEU A 239 -27.58 9.69 2.65
CA LEU A 239 -26.62 9.20 1.68
C LEU A 239 -26.88 7.70 1.44
N PRO A 240 -27.04 7.23 0.19
CA PRO A 240 -27.31 5.82 -0.06
C PRO A 240 -26.07 4.98 0.27
N ALA A 241 -26.20 4.17 1.31
CA ALA A 241 -25.19 3.24 1.84
C ALA A 241 -25.03 1.96 0.99
N HIS A 242 -25.28 2.01 -0.31
CA HIS A 242 -25.23 0.84 -1.19
C HIS A 242 -24.51 1.16 -2.50
N ALA A 243 -23.18 1.27 -2.45
CA ALA A 243 -22.31 1.27 -3.64
C ALA A 243 -20.85 0.89 -3.33
N ALA A 244 -20.60 -0.03 -2.38
CA ALA A 244 -19.24 -0.46 -2.04
C ALA A 244 -19.13 -1.96 -1.75
N LYS A 245 -19.79 -2.79 -2.59
CA LYS A 245 -19.63 -4.25 -2.55
C LYS A 245 -19.16 -4.85 -3.87
N ASP A 246 -18.57 -4.03 -4.74
CA ASP A 246 -17.65 -4.54 -5.76
C ASP A 246 -16.29 -4.65 -5.10
N THR A 247 -15.75 -5.86 -5.13
CA THR A 247 -14.51 -6.30 -4.50
C THR A 247 -13.31 -5.46 -4.96
N ALA A 248 -13.10 -4.30 -4.35
CA ALA A 248 -11.87 -3.57 -4.51
C ALA A 248 -10.72 -4.45 -4.01
N SER A 249 -9.65 -4.59 -4.80
CA SER A 249 -8.44 -5.29 -4.36
C SER A 249 -7.99 -4.72 -3.00
N PRO A 250 -7.50 -5.55 -2.05
CA PRO A 250 -7.01 -5.07 -0.75
C PRO A 250 -6.02 -3.90 -0.85
N HIS A 251 -5.23 -3.87 -1.93
CA HIS A 251 -4.32 -2.77 -2.23
C HIS A 251 -5.05 -1.44 -2.52
N THR A 252 -6.13 -1.50 -3.30
CA THR A 252 -6.96 -0.33 -3.61
C THR A 252 -7.61 0.18 -2.33
N GLU A 253 -8.20 -0.70 -1.53
CA GLU A 253 -8.81 -0.33 -0.24
C GLU A 253 -7.82 0.41 0.67
N ARG A 254 -6.60 -0.12 0.81
CA ARG A 254 -5.52 0.53 1.58
C ARG A 254 -5.21 1.95 1.09
N ILE A 255 -5.09 2.17 -0.23
CA ILE A 255 -4.81 3.50 -0.79
C ILE A 255 -5.92 4.51 -0.44
N TYR A 256 -7.19 4.09 -0.51
CA TYR A 256 -8.31 4.97 -0.16
C TYR A 256 -8.37 5.24 1.34
N HIS A 257 -8.06 4.26 2.19
CA HIS A 257 -7.94 4.46 3.62
C HIS A 257 -6.83 5.45 3.99
N GLU A 258 -5.63 5.28 3.38
CA GLU A 258 -4.51 6.21 3.54
C GLU A 258 -4.91 7.62 3.07
N GLY A 259 -5.53 7.72 1.88
CA GLY A 259 -6.08 8.96 1.33
C GLY A 259 -7.03 9.70 2.27
N LEU A 260 -8.02 8.99 2.81
CA LEU A 260 -8.99 9.56 3.74
C LEU A 260 -8.32 10.03 5.04
N ALA A 261 -7.35 9.27 5.56
CA ALA A 261 -6.60 9.66 6.75
C ALA A 261 -5.77 10.94 6.50
N MET A 262 -5.07 11.02 5.37
CA MET A 262 -4.32 12.21 4.95
C MET A 262 -5.24 13.44 4.85
N LEU A 263 -6.36 13.33 4.14
CA LEU A 263 -7.31 14.43 3.96
C LEU A 263 -7.91 14.91 5.30
N LYS A 264 -8.26 13.99 6.20
CA LYS A 264 -8.73 14.34 7.54
C LYS A 264 -7.67 15.12 8.32
N GLN A 265 -6.41 14.70 8.26
CA GLN A 265 -5.31 15.41 8.93
C GLN A 265 -5.07 16.80 8.33
N VAL A 266 -5.07 16.93 7.00
CA VAL A 266 -4.94 18.21 6.31
C VAL A 266 -6.02 19.20 6.75
N LEU A 267 -7.29 18.76 6.75
CA LEU A 267 -8.41 19.61 7.15
C LEU A 267 -8.31 20.02 8.62
N SER A 268 -7.91 19.09 9.50
CA SER A 268 -7.69 19.38 10.93
C SER A 268 -6.58 20.42 11.13
N THR A 269 -5.46 20.29 10.41
CA THR A 269 -4.34 21.25 10.50
C THR A 269 -4.77 22.64 10.05
N ARG A 270 -5.49 22.77 8.92
CA ARG A 270 -6.00 24.06 8.44
C ARG A 270 -6.92 24.74 9.45
N ALA A 271 -7.85 23.99 10.05
CA ALA A 271 -8.75 24.52 11.05
C ALA A 271 -8.00 25.09 12.27
N LYS A 272 -6.93 24.40 12.71
CA LYS A 272 -6.08 24.88 13.81
C LYS A 272 -5.34 26.16 13.46
N VAL A 273 -4.78 26.27 12.26
CA VAL A 273 -4.10 27.49 11.81
C VAL A 273 -5.07 28.67 11.74
N GLN A 274 -6.28 28.46 11.22
CA GLN A 274 -7.31 29.49 11.17
C GLN A 274 -7.70 30.02 12.56
N LEU A 275 -7.78 29.14 13.57
CA LEU A 275 -8.07 29.53 14.95
C LEU A 275 -6.95 30.33 15.61
N ILE A 276 -5.69 30.08 15.25
CA ILE A 276 -4.54 30.81 15.81
C ILE A 276 -4.43 32.23 15.20
N CYS A 277 -4.90 32.41 13.97
CA CYS A 277 -4.84 33.70 13.27
C CYS A 277 -6.05 34.62 13.54
N GLN A 278 -7.01 34.21 14.37
CA GLN A 278 -8.17 35.00 14.81
C GLN A 278 -7.93 35.61 16.20
#